data_AF-A0A1Z5HA87-F1
#
_entry.id   AF-A0A1Z5HA87-F1
#
_cell.length_a   1.000
_cell.length_b   1.000
_cell.length_c   1.000
_cell.angle_alpha   90.00
_cell.angle_beta   90.00
_cell.angle_gamma   90.00
#
_symmetry.space_group_name_H-M   'P 1'
#
loop_
_entity.id
_entity.type
_entity.pdbx_description
1 polymer ?
#
loop_
_entity_poly.entity_id
_entity_poly.type
_entity_poly.pdbx_seq_one_letter_code
_entity_poly.pdbx_strand_id
1 'polypeptide(L)'
;MSELKSRLPGKYKPDLDAFLSGADEKTKPEKTIPKHKSKYSWESAGVREDVTKVYNLRLSEPYLLKLKYIAEQTPDSMQKFCINVLEKEIDKKIKELTK
;
A
#
# COMPACT_ATOMS: atom_id res chain seq x y z
N MET A 1 -9.93 61.30 -7.45
CA MET A 1 -9.37 60.83 -8.72
C MET A 1 -7.88 60.60 -8.52
N SER A 2 -7.47 59.39 -8.12
CA SER A 2 -6.05 59.03 -7.95
C SER A 2 -5.81 57.71 -8.66
N GLU A 3 -5.14 57.75 -9.81
CA GLU A 3 -4.87 56.58 -10.63
C GLU A 3 -3.66 55.82 -10.08
N LEU A 4 -3.87 54.61 -9.56
CA LEU A 4 -2.82 53.64 -9.30
C LEU A 4 -2.37 53.05 -10.64
N LYS A 5 -1.25 53.54 -11.19
CA LYS A 5 -0.55 52.89 -12.30
C LYS A 5 0.31 51.74 -11.77
N SER A 6 -0.29 50.57 -11.53
CA SER A 6 0.47 49.32 -11.36
C SER A 6 0.63 48.65 -12.73
N ARG A 7 1.82 48.80 -13.32
CA ARG A 7 2.22 48.00 -14.49
C ARG A 7 2.46 46.56 -14.02
N LEU A 8 1.80 45.59 -14.65
CA LEU A 8 2.12 44.17 -14.48
C LEU A 8 3.56 43.93 -14.99
N PRO A 9 4.46 43.32 -14.20
CA PRO A 9 5.78 42.96 -14.67
C PRO A 9 5.68 41.96 -15.82
N GLY A 10 6.57 42.14 -16.80
CA GLY A 10 6.55 41.49 -18.11
C GLY A 10 6.46 39.97 -18.09
N LYS A 11 5.97 39.43 -19.22
CA LYS A 11 5.74 38.03 -19.52
C LYS A 11 6.92 37.13 -19.10
N TYR A 12 6.84 36.55 -17.90
CA TYR A 12 7.65 35.38 -17.55
C TYR A 12 7.02 34.18 -18.25
N LYS A 13 7.65 33.70 -19.32
CA LYS A 13 7.33 32.39 -19.88
C LYS A 13 8.19 31.40 -19.10
N PRO A 14 7.62 30.60 -18.18
CA PRO A 14 8.38 29.53 -17.56
C PRO A 14 8.87 28.59 -18.67
N ASP A 15 10.16 28.26 -18.62
CA ASP A 15 10.80 27.34 -19.55
C ASP A 15 10.21 25.93 -19.32
N LEU A 16 9.27 25.56 -20.18
CA LEU A 16 8.57 24.27 -20.11
C LEU A 16 9.53 23.10 -20.31
N ASP A 17 10.59 23.29 -21.09
CA ASP A 17 11.59 22.25 -21.33
C ASP A 17 12.42 21.99 -20.07
N ALA A 18 12.76 23.03 -19.30
CA ALA A 18 13.41 22.88 -18.00
C ALA A 18 12.52 22.14 -16.97
N PHE A 19 11.20 22.36 -17.01
CA PHE A 19 10.25 21.65 -16.15
C PHE A 19 10.08 20.17 -16.55
N LEU A 20 10.02 19.89 -17.85
CA LEU A 20 9.91 18.53 -18.38
C LEU A 20 11.20 17.73 -18.16
N SER A 21 12.37 18.36 -18.32
CA SER A 21 13.66 17.67 -18.20
C SER A 21 14.01 17.28 -16.75
N GLY A 22 13.46 17.98 -15.75
CA GLY A 22 13.67 17.64 -14.34
C GLY A 22 12.99 16.33 -13.89
N ALA A 23 12.04 15.81 -14.67
CA ALA A 23 11.36 14.55 -14.39
C ALA A 23 12.16 13.31 -14.80
N ASP A 24 13.14 13.46 -15.70
CA ASP A 24 13.94 12.34 -16.22
C ASP A 24 15.18 12.05 -15.36
N GLU A 25 15.73 13.06 -14.68
CA GLU A 25 17.05 12.97 -14.02
C GLU A 25 17.10 12.17 -12.70
N LYS A 26 15.97 11.69 -12.16
CA LYS A 26 15.95 10.96 -10.88
C LYS A 26 15.30 9.58 -10.90
N THR A 27 15.49 8.85 -12.00
CA THR A 27 15.07 7.43 -12.06
C THR A 27 16.21 6.50 -12.41
N LYS A 28 17.26 6.50 -11.57
CA LYS A 28 18.11 5.31 -11.44
C LYS A 28 17.98 4.73 -10.04
N PRO A 29 17.26 3.60 -9.90
CA PRO A 29 17.66 2.58 -8.96
C PRO A 29 18.03 1.34 -9.77
N GLU A 30 19.29 1.29 -10.21
CA GLU A 30 19.93 0.02 -10.51
C GLU A 30 20.24 -0.66 -9.18
N LYS A 31 19.22 -1.25 -8.56
CA LYS A 31 19.42 -2.26 -7.52
C LYS A 31 19.23 -3.61 -8.19
N THR A 32 20.35 -4.21 -8.57
CA THR A 32 20.44 -5.63 -8.90
C THR A 32 20.05 -6.44 -7.66
N ILE A 33 18.76 -6.71 -7.50
CA ILE A 33 18.28 -7.66 -6.50
C ILE A 33 18.82 -9.03 -6.95
N PRO A 34 19.57 -9.76 -6.12
CA PRO A 34 20.01 -11.11 -6.47
C PRO A 34 18.76 -11.93 -6.81
N LYS A 35 18.73 -12.53 -8.00
CA LYS A 35 17.66 -13.43 -8.45
C LYS A 35 17.71 -14.70 -7.60
N HIS A 36 17.28 -14.62 -6.34
CA HIS A 36 16.85 -15.79 -5.62
C HIS A 36 15.66 -16.34 -6.40
N LYS A 37 15.78 -17.56 -6.94
CA LYS A 37 14.63 -18.25 -7.53
C LYS A 37 13.68 -18.55 -6.38
N SER A 38 12.76 -17.62 -6.11
CA SER A 38 11.66 -17.79 -5.17
C SER A 38 10.94 -19.08 -5.53
N LYS A 39 10.93 -20.05 -4.61
CA LYS A 39 10.31 -21.37 -4.84
C LYS A 39 8.79 -21.23 -4.93
N TYR A 40 8.26 -20.22 -4.26
CA TYR A 40 6.84 -19.93 -4.19
C TYR A 40 6.51 -18.54 -4.74
N SER A 41 5.33 -18.40 -5.34
CA SER A 41 4.90 -17.15 -5.99
C SER A 41 4.80 -15.96 -5.02
N TRP A 42 4.53 -16.22 -3.73
CA TRP A 42 4.44 -15.19 -2.69
C TRP A 42 5.81 -14.69 -2.20
N GLU A 43 6.91 -15.35 -2.54
CA GLU A 43 8.29 -14.92 -2.22
C GLU A 43 8.92 -14.11 -3.38
N SER A 44 8.19 -13.89 -4.47
CA SER A 44 8.73 -13.21 -5.65
C SER A 44 8.98 -11.73 -5.37
N ALA A 45 9.99 -11.15 -6.02
CA ALA A 45 10.40 -9.74 -5.80
C ALA A 45 9.31 -8.70 -6.13
N GLY A 46 8.23 -9.10 -6.82
CA GLY A 46 7.08 -8.24 -7.10
C GLY A 46 6.00 -8.26 -6.00
N VAL A 47 6.11 -9.14 -5.01
CA VAL A 47 5.19 -9.22 -3.88
C VAL A 47 5.65 -8.23 -2.82
N ARG A 48 4.75 -7.33 -2.45
CA ARG A 48 5.00 -6.24 -1.52
C ARG A 48 4.19 -6.47 -0.24
N GLU A 49 4.87 -6.44 0.91
CA GLU A 49 4.26 -6.64 2.23
C GLU A 49 3.36 -5.47 2.66
N ASP A 50 3.62 -4.26 2.12
CA ASP A 50 2.85 -3.05 2.42
C ASP A 50 1.56 -2.93 1.60
N VAL A 51 1.35 -3.79 0.60
CA VAL A 51 0.16 -3.77 -0.26
C VAL A 51 -0.90 -4.72 0.27
N THR A 52 -1.98 -4.16 0.80
CA THR A 52 -3.16 -4.93 1.21
C THR A 52 -4.13 -5.08 0.05
N LYS A 53 -4.63 -6.31 -0.14
CA LYS A 53 -5.67 -6.62 -1.13
C LYS A 53 -6.96 -6.98 -0.41
N VAL A 54 -8.09 -6.54 -0.96
CA VAL A 54 -9.41 -6.84 -0.40
C VAL A 54 -9.73 -8.32 -0.60
N TYR A 55 -10.08 -9.00 0.49
CA TYR A 55 -10.62 -10.36 0.48
C TYR A 55 -11.92 -10.40 1.28
N ASN A 56 -13.04 -10.66 0.58
CA ASN A 56 -14.37 -10.64 1.19
C ASN A 56 -14.66 -11.99 1.87
N LEU A 57 -14.76 -11.98 3.20
CA LEU A 57 -15.09 -13.15 4.01
C LEU A 57 -16.61 -13.35 4.09
N ARG A 58 -17.06 -14.60 3.92
CA ARG A 58 -18.44 -15.00 4.20
C ARG A 58 -18.50 -15.70 5.55
N LEU A 59 -19.13 -15.07 6.52
CA LEU A 59 -19.36 -15.62 7.85
C LEU A 59 -20.85 -15.90 8.03
N SER A 60 -21.19 -16.94 8.78
CA SER A 60 -22.57 -17.09 9.23
C SER A 60 -22.89 -16.04 10.29
N GLU A 61 -24.17 -15.70 10.41
CA GLU A 61 -24.66 -14.67 11.32
C GLU A 61 -24.18 -14.85 12.77
N PRO A 62 -24.19 -16.07 13.38
CA PRO A 62 -23.70 -16.25 14.75
C PRO A 62 -22.24 -15.82 14.94
N TYR A 63 -21.38 -16.04 13.94
CA TYR A 63 -19.97 -15.66 14.04
C TYR A 63 -19.77 -14.15 13.84
N LEU A 64 -20.58 -13.52 12.99
CA LEU A 64 -20.57 -12.07 12.87
C LEU A 64 -20.94 -11.41 14.21
N LEU A 65 -21.95 -11.93 14.90
CA LEU A 65 -22.35 -11.42 16.22
C LEU A 65 -21.25 -11.63 17.27
N LYS A 66 -20.57 -12.78 17.26
CA LYS A 66 -19.40 -13.02 18.13
C LYS A 66 -18.26 -12.03 17.86
N LEU A 67 -17.97 -11.74 16.60
CA LEU A 67 -16.95 -10.74 16.24
C LEU A 67 -17.33 -9.33 16.71
N LYS A 68 -18.60 -8.96 16.58
CA LYS A 68 -19.11 -7.68 17.12
C LYS A 68 -18.86 -7.57 18.62
N TYR A 69 -19.22 -8.61 19.36
CA TYR A 69 -18.97 -8.68 20.79
C TYR A 69 -17.48 -8.54 21.14
N ILE A 70 -16.59 -9.25 20.44
CA ILE A 70 -15.14 -9.14 20.66
C ILE A 70 -14.65 -7.70 20.45
N ALA A 71 -15.10 -7.04 19.38
CA ALA A 71 -14.71 -5.66 19.09
C ALA A 71 -15.27 -4.64 20.10
N GLU A 72 -16.36 -4.93 20.79
CA GLU A 72 -16.87 -4.10 21.88
C GLU A 72 -16.08 -4.28 23.18
N GLN A 73 -15.53 -5.47 23.41
CA GLN A 73 -14.77 -5.81 24.62
C GLN A 73 -13.27 -5.55 24.50
N THR A 74 -12.77 -5.27 23.30
CA THR A 74 -11.33 -5.09 23.02
C THR A 74 -11.09 -3.80 22.23
N PRO A 75 -9.89 -3.21 22.29
CA PRO A 75 -9.56 -2.04 21.49
C PRO A 75 -9.32 -2.38 19.99
N ASP A 76 -9.39 -3.65 19.62
CA ASP A 76 -9.12 -4.10 18.25
C ASP A 76 -10.39 -4.07 17.39
N SER A 77 -10.26 -3.62 16.14
CA SER A 77 -11.35 -3.70 15.17
C SER A 77 -11.61 -5.15 14.77
N MET A 78 -12.85 -5.46 14.37
CA MET A 78 -13.22 -6.80 13.87
C MET A 78 -12.28 -7.27 12.75
N GLN A 79 -11.92 -6.36 11.84
CA GLN A 79 -11.01 -6.65 10.74
C GLN A 79 -9.59 -6.96 11.22
N LYS A 80 -9.04 -6.18 12.16
CA LYS A 80 -7.71 -6.42 12.72
C LYS A 80 -7.65 -7.76 13.46
N PHE A 81 -8.68 -8.08 14.24
CA PHE A 81 -8.80 -9.37 14.90
C PHE A 81 -8.81 -10.52 13.89
N CYS A 82 -9.65 -10.45 12.85
CA CYS A 82 -9.73 -11.49 11.82
C CYS A 82 -8.40 -11.69 11.09
N ILE A 83 -7.73 -10.62 10.67
CA ILE A 83 -6.44 -10.71 9.96
C ILE A 83 -5.37 -11.34 10.84
N ASN A 84 -5.24 -10.91 12.10
CA ASN A 84 -4.26 -11.45 13.04
C ASN A 84 -4.40 -12.97 13.26
N VAL A 85 -5.64 -13.48 13.26
CA VAL A 85 -5.90 -14.92 13.39
C VAL A 85 -5.64 -15.64 12.06
N LEU A 86 -6.11 -15.08 10.95
CA LEU A 86 -5.96 -15.67 9.62
C LEU A 86 -4.49 -15.81 9.20
N GLU A 87 -3.67 -14.78 9.38
CA GLU A 87 -2.25 -14.79 9.01
C GLU A 87 -1.50 -15.91 9.76
N LYS A 88 -1.74 -16.05 11.07
CA LYS A 88 -1.13 -17.10 11.89
C LYS A 88 -1.49 -18.51 11.41
N GLU A 89 -2.76 -18.72 11.08
CA GLU A 89 -3.23 -20.02 10.57
C GLU A 89 -2.73 -20.30 9.15
N ILE A 90 -2.62 -19.28 8.29
CA ILE A 90 -2.00 -19.39 6.96
C ILE A 90 -0.54 -19.82 7.09
N ASP A 91 0.26 -19.11 7.90
CA ASP A 91 1.67 -19.43 8.09
C ASP A 91 1.89 -20.83 8.63
N LYS A 92 1.06 -21.23 9.60
CA LYS A 92 1.06 -22.59 10.14
C LYS A 92 0.75 -23.60 9.04
N LYS A 93 -0.26 -23.34 8.21
CA LYS A 93 -0.65 -24.27 7.15
C LYS A 93 0.38 -24.37 6.05
N ILE A 94 1.01 -23.27 5.66
CA ILE A 94 2.12 -23.28 4.69
C ILE A 94 3.28 -24.11 5.25
N LYS A 95 3.67 -23.91 6.51
CA LYS A 95 4.73 -24.72 7.15
C LYS A 95 4.42 -26.22 7.16
N GLU A 96 3.16 -26.61 7.31
CA GLU A 96 2.74 -28.02 7.20
C GLU A 96 2.87 -28.56 5.77
N LEU A 97 2.53 -27.76 4.77
CA LEU A 97 2.54 -28.16 3.36
C LEU A 97 3.94 -28.12 2.72
N THR A 98 4.83 -27.30 3.26
CA THR A 98 6.21 -27.14 2.77
C THR A 98 7.24 -27.86 3.62
N LYS A 99 6.80 -28.64 4.62
CA LYS A 99 7.61 -29.58 5.39
C LYS A 99 7.96 -30.80 4.55
#